data_AF-A0A942PB39-F1
#
_entry.id   AF-A0A942PB39-F1
#
_cell.length_a   1.000
_cell.length_b   1.000
_cell.length_c   1.000
_cell.angle_alpha   90.00
_cell.angle_beta   90.00
_cell.angle_gamma   90.00
#
_symmetry.space_group_name_H-M   'P 1'
#
loop_
_entity.id
_entity.type
_entity.pdbx_description
1 polymer ?
#
loop_
_entity_poly.entity_id
_entity_poly.type
_entity_poly.pdbx_seq_one_letter_code
_entity_poly.pdbx_strand_id
1 'polypeptide(L)'
;EFMIENGKTVPFKFNFGAPSCVPATSFETAGAELNADDVKQLLQREDVLYLSEMMNFPGVLNADAEVMKKIKAAHELGKPVDGHAPGLRGELAKQYISAAPLNLPQGETLDPDNNDNRYKYETADPSLYGMLKEYAEKGRQHPTEAESILWNLLSGKKLDGFKFRRQHIIGTYIADFICLKYKLIIEADGLIHELPQNKINDAERTLQLNSFGFEVIRFSNEEIINKTEKVLDIILQRLNHLKANSEAAFPSPSGLGAVISTDHECFTAEEALDKLIYGMHIIIREGSAAKNFEALIDLIDGYPHMLMFCSDDKHPDSLVEGHINQLCARAVAKGKNVFDVLRAACINPVLHYKTNTGLLREGDAADFIIVKDLQQFNILQTYINGKLVAENGQSLINTTTSTAINHFNCSEKAVADFEFQLNRFGAADEENIEQVYVVEALDGQLITNKIKEPITSFSVEDGIIQTNTTKDLLYMVVVNRYNDAPVAKCFVKNFGLKEGAIASSVAHDSHNIIAVGADAVSLCHAVNLVIQAKGGVSAVSRMDEKVVPLPVAGLMSPDDGYKVAEAYSSIDAMAKQMGSPLAAPYMTLSFMGLLVIPHLKLSDMGLFDGDAFRLV
;
A
#
# COMPACT_ATOMS: atom_id res chain seq x y z
N GLU A 1 24.97 -1.17 -8.82
CA GLU A 1 26.34 -1.75 -8.78
C GLU A 1 27.03 -1.54 -7.43
N PHE A 2 27.18 -0.29 -6.96
CA PHE A 2 27.81 0.03 -5.67
C PHE A 2 27.36 -0.88 -4.52
N MET A 3 26.05 -1.06 -4.31
CA MET A 3 25.51 -1.90 -3.23
C MET A 3 25.93 -3.37 -3.34
N ILE A 4 26.00 -3.91 -4.57
CA ILE A 4 26.40 -5.30 -4.83
C ILE A 4 27.88 -5.47 -4.47
N GLU A 5 28.74 -4.58 -4.95
CA GLU A 5 30.18 -4.67 -4.68
C GLU A 5 30.52 -4.40 -3.22
N ASN A 6 29.78 -3.50 -2.55
CA ASN A 6 29.94 -3.26 -1.13
C ASN A 6 29.49 -4.48 -0.30
N GLY A 7 28.36 -5.10 -0.63
CA GLY A 7 27.85 -6.30 0.03
C GLY A 7 28.80 -7.49 -0.08
N LYS A 8 29.54 -7.63 -1.18
CA LYS A 8 30.56 -8.67 -1.37
C LYS A 8 31.75 -8.57 -0.40
N THR A 9 31.92 -7.45 0.29
CA THR A 9 33.02 -7.25 1.24
C THR A 9 32.80 -7.91 2.60
N VAL A 10 31.58 -8.38 2.88
CA VAL A 10 31.20 -9.03 4.14
C VAL A 10 30.61 -10.43 3.87
N PRO A 11 30.63 -11.35 4.85
CA PRO A 11 30.05 -12.68 4.65
C PRO A 11 28.51 -12.68 4.63
N PHE A 12 27.85 -11.56 4.94
CA PHE A 12 26.40 -11.46 4.93
C PHE A 12 25.85 -11.63 3.50
N LYS A 13 24.82 -12.47 3.33
CA LYS A 13 24.25 -12.78 2.01
C LYS A 13 23.18 -11.76 1.65
N PHE A 14 23.46 -10.92 0.65
CA PHE A 14 22.50 -9.99 0.06
C PHE A 14 21.93 -10.58 -1.24
N ASN A 15 20.61 -10.56 -1.39
CA ASN A 15 19.92 -10.95 -2.61
C ASN A 15 19.24 -9.70 -3.17
N PHE A 16 19.71 -9.18 -4.30
CA PHE A 16 19.22 -7.90 -4.83
C PHE A 16 18.05 -8.09 -5.80
N GLY A 17 17.11 -7.15 -5.81
CA GLY A 17 16.13 -7.00 -6.88
C GLY A 17 16.51 -5.88 -7.84
N ALA A 18 16.05 -5.94 -9.08
CA ALA A 18 16.17 -4.84 -10.03
C ALA A 18 15.12 -3.77 -9.73
N PRO A 19 15.49 -2.49 -9.54
CA PRO A 19 14.49 -1.42 -9.37
C PRO A 19 13.55 -1.33 -10.58
N SER A 20 12.26 -1.26 -10.31
CA SER A 20 11.17 -1.31 -11.30
C SER A 20 10.72 0.08 -11.76
N CYS A 21 10.68 1.05 -10.84
CA CYS A 21 10.04 2.35 -11.00
C CYS A 21 11.02 3.48 -10.61
N VAL A 22 11.92 3.87 -11.52
CA VAL A 22 12.87 4.98 -11.30
C VAL A 22 12.82 5.95 -12.48
N PRO A 23 12.35 7.20 -12.29
CA PRO A 23 11.55 7.66 -11.14
C PRO A 23 10.22 6.88 -11.02
N ALA A 24 9.51 7.05 -9.90
CA ALA A 24 8.22 6.39 -9.71
C ALA A 24 7.16 6.96 -10.67
N THR A 25 7.23 8.27 -10.95
CA THR A 25 6.36 8.96 -11.92
C THR A 25 7.13 9.97 -12.78
N SER A 26 6.51 10.52 -13.83
CA SER A 26 7.07 11.61 -14.63
C SER A 26 6.89 13.01 -14.02
N PHE A 27 6.38 13.11 -12.79
CA PHE A 27 6.08 14.37 -12.11
C PHE A 27 7.13 14.74 -11.05
N GLU A 28 8.31 14.13 -11.11
CA GLU A 28 9.43 14.31 -10.20
C GLU A 28 10.75 14.11 -10.95
N THR A 29 11.81 14.73 -10.42
CA THR A 29 13.17 14.54 -10.92
C THR A 29 13.97 13.65 -9.97
N ALA A 30 14.47 12.52 -10.48
CA ALA A 30 15.37 11.62 -9.76
C ALA A 30 16.82 11.70 -10.27
N GLY A 31 17.74 11.08 -9.54
CA GLY A 31 19.15 11.01 -9.90
C GLY A 31 19.47 10.05 -11.06
N ALA A 32 18.47 9.29 -11.52
CA ALA A 32 18.54 8.35 -12.62
C ALA A 32 17.15 8.15 -13.23
N GLU A 33 17.10 7.57 -14.43
CA GLU A 33 15.91 7.04 -15.08
C GLU A 33 16.23 5.63 -15.57
N LEU A 34 15.34 4.67 -15.35
CA LEU A 34 15.51 3.28 -15.79
C LEU A 34 14.40 2.89 -16.75
N ASN A 35 14.76 2.68 -18.00
CA ASN A 35 13.88 2.09 -19.01
C ASN A 35 13.92 0.54 -18.94
N ALA A 36 13.12 -0.12 -19.77
CA ALA A 36 13.00 -1.57 -19.81
C ALA A 36 14.28 -2.29 -20.26
N ASP A 37 15.10 -1.66 -21.11
CA ASP A 37 16.38 -2.22 -21.53
C ASP A 37 17.40 -2.18 -20.38
N ASP A 38 17.44 -1.09 -19.62
CA ASP A 38 18.28 -0.97 -18.42
C ASP A 38 17.89 -2.02 -17.36
N VAL A 39 16.58 -2.14 -17.09
CA VAL A 39 16.05 -3.16 -16.17
C VAL A 39 16.37 -4.57 -16.66
N LYS A 40 16.24 -4.85 -17.95
CA LYS A 40 16.59 -6.14 -18.54
C LYS A 40 18.07 -6.47 -18.36
N GLN A 41 18.97 -5.49 -18.54
CA GLN A 41 20.40 -5.67 -18.29
C GLN A 41 20.69 -5.97 -16.81
N LEU A 42 20.05 -5.26 -15.87
CA LEU A 42 20.18 -5.56 -14.44
C LEU A 42 19.69 -6.98 -14.12
N LEU A 43 18.53 -7.37 -14.66
CA LEU A 43 17.97 -8.70 -14.52
C LEU A 43 18.81 -9.81 -15.19
N GLN A 44 19.81 -9.51 -16.01
CA GLN A 44 20.72 -10.54 -16.53
C GLN A 44 21.84 -10.91 -15.54
N ARG A 45 22.07 -10.09 -14.51
CA ARG A 45 23.09 -10.36 -13.48
C ARG A 45 22.67 -11.54 -12.60
N GLU A 46 23.63 -12.36 -12.19
CA GLU A 46 23.39 -13.48 -11.26
C GLU A 46 23.03 -13.00 -9.85
N ASP A 47 23.63 -11.88 -9.41
CA ASP A 47 23.39 -11.28 -8.08
C ASP A 47 22.02 -10.59 -7.94
N VAL A 48 21.26 -10.46 -9.03
CA VAL A 48 19.92 -9.85 -9.06
C VAL A 48 18.91 -10.96 -9.24
N LEU A 49 18.03 -11.24 -8.28
CA LEU A 49 17.19 -12.44 -8.32
C LEU A 49 15.78 -12.21 -8.86
N TYR A 50 15.28 -10.98 -8.81
CA TYR A 50 13.89 -10.63 -9.11
C TYR A 50 13.76 -9.21 -9.63
N LEU A 51 12.61 -8.87 -10.21
CA LEU A 51 12.20 -7.48 -10.42
C LEU A 51 11.54 -6.99 -9.14
N SER A 52 12.09 -5.93 -8.54
CA SER A 52 11.57 -5.34 -7.31
C SER A 52 10.15 -4.80 -7.51
N GLU A 53 9.51 -4.50 -6.39
CA GLU A 53 8.13 -4.04 -6.26
C GLU A 53 7.61 -3.14 -7.40
N MET A 54 6.60 -3.61 -8.14
CA MET A 54 5.99 -2.83 -9.21
C MET A 54 4.99 -1.81 -8.67
N MET A 55 5.50 -0.68 -8.18
CA MET A 55 4.69 0.39 -7.57
C MET A 55 3.80 1.13 -8.57
N ASN A 56 4.19 1.16 -9.85
CA ASN A 56 3.36 1.71 -10.93
C ASN A 56 2.23 0.73 -11.32
N PHE A 57 1.42 0.34 -10.32
CA PHE A 57 0.23 -0.47 -10.54
C PHE A 57 -0.78 0.20 -11.50
N PRO A 58 -0.95 1.55 -11.56
CA PRO A 58 -1.79 2.17 -12.59
C PRO A 58 -1.27 1.87 -13.99
N GLY A 59 0.04 1.89 -14.19
CA GLY A 59 0.68 1.50 -15.45
C GLY A 59 0.39 0.04 -15.81
N VAL A 60 0.41 -0.88 -14.84
CA VAL A 60 0.04 -2.28 -15.07
C VAL A 60 -1.44 -2.40 -15.48
N LEU A 61 -2.35 -1.75 -14.76
CA LEU A 61 -3.80 -1.81 -15.05
C LEU A 61 -4.15 -1.19 -16.41
N ASN A 62 -3.40 -0.17 -16.84
CA ASN A 62 -3.57 0.48 -18.14
C ASN A 62 -2.71 -0.15 -19.25
N ALA A 63 -1.99 -1.24 -18.96
CA ALA A 63 -1.07 -1.90 -19.89
C ALA A 63 -0.04 -0.94 -20.52
N ASP A 64 0.54 -0.05 -19.71
CA ASP A 64 1.61 0.85 -20.11
C ASP A 64 2.76 0.06 -20.77
N ALA A 65 3.16 0.51 -21.96
CA ALA A 65 4.08 -0.24 -22.79
C ALA A 65 5.45 -0.45 -22.12
N GLU A 66 5.89 0.50 -21.30
CA GLU A 66 7.20 0.45 -20.66
C GLU A 66 7.19 -0.44 -19.41
N VAL A 67 6.15 -0.29 -18.57
CA VAL A 67 5.90 -1.17 -17.42
C VAL A 67 5.77 -2.63 -17.86
N MET A 68 4.98 -2.89 -18.90
CA MET A 68 4.75 -4.24 -19.40
C MET A 68 6.02 -4.89 -19.97
N LYS A 69 6.92 -4.12 -20.60
CA LYS A 69 8.22 -4.63 -21.06
C LYS A 69 9.13 -5.03 -19.90
N LYS A 70 9.16 -4.26 -18.81
CA LYS A 70 9.95 -4.58 -17.60
C LYS A 70 9.48 -5.90 -16.98
N ILE A 71 8.16 -6.06 -16.79
CA ILE A 71 7.55 -7.31 -16.30
C ILE A 71 7.91 -8.47 -17.23
N LYS A 72 7.71 -8.30 -18.53
CA LYS A 72 8.04 -9.32 -19.53
C LYS A 72 9.52 -9.73 -19.48
N ALA A 73 10.44 -8.80 -19.31
CA ALA A 73 11.87 -9.08 -19.22
C ALA A 73 12.21 -9.99 -18.03
N ALA A 74 11.59 -9.78 -16.87
CA ALA A 74 11.76 -10.66 -15.70
C ALA A 74 11.27 -12.08 -15.98
N HIS A 75 10.09 -12.22 -16.58
CA HIS A 75 9.55 -13.54 -16.95
C HIS A 75 10.37 -14.26 -18.03
N GLU A 76 10.84 -13.55 -19.06
CA GLU A 76 11.75 -14.10 -20.08
C GLU A 76 13.03 -14.67 -19.45
N LEU A 77 13.48 -14.11 -18.32
CA LEU A 77 14.66 -14.54 -17.56
C LEU A 77 14.33 -15.51 -16.41
N GLY A 78 13.06 -15.90 -16.23
CA GLY A 78 12.62 -16.84 -15.19
C GLY A 78 12.73 -16.30 -13.76
N LYS A 79 12.72 -14.97 -13.60
CA LYS A 79 12.83 -14.26 -12.33
C LYS A 79 11.44 -13.82 -11.86
N PRO A 80 11.12 -13.91 -10.55
CA PRO A 80 9.86 -13.44 -10.03
C PRO A 80 9.76 -11.91 -10.10
N VAL A 81 8.54 -11.41 -10.02
CA VAL A 81 8.21 -9.99 -9.98
C VAL A 81 7.50 -9.72 -8.66
N ASP A 82 8.05 -8.79 -7.88
CA ASP A 82 7.42 -8.31 -6.67
C ASP A 82 6.37 -7.25 -6.98
N GLY A 83 5.31 -7.21 -6.18
CA GLY A 83 4.23 -6.24 -6.32
C GLY A 83 4.17 -5.23 -5.19
N HIS A 84 3.58 -4.08 -5.50
CA HIS A 84 3.21 -3.04 -4.56
C HIS A 84 1.89 -2.42 -5.04
N ALA A 85 0.78 -2.88 -4.46
CA ALA A 85 -0.56 -2.48 -4.91
C ALA A 85 -1.50 -2.23 -3.71
N PRO A 86 -1.27 -1.17 -2.91
CA PRO A 86 -2.06 -0.88 -1.72
C PRO A 86 -3.54 -0.68 -2.09
N GLY A 87 -4.44 -1.36 -1.39
CA GLY A 87 -5.89 -1.18 -1.53
C GLY A 87 -6.50 -1.82 -2.77
N LEU A 88 -5.68 -2.45 -3.62
CA LEU A 88 -6.15 -3.10 -4.84
C LEU A 88 -6.88 -4.42 -4.52
N ARG A 89 -8.13 -4.55 -4.97
CA ARG A 89 -9.01 -5.68 -4.62
C ARG A 89 -9.82 -6.19 -5.82
N GLY A 90 -10.43 -7.38 -5.66
CA GLY A 90 -11.32 -7.97 -6.65
C GLY A 90 -10.70 -8.13 -8.04
N GLU A 91 -11.45 -7.77 -9.09
CA GLU A 91 -10.99 -7.93 -10.48
C GLU A 91 -9.77 -7.06 -10.81
N LEU A 92 -9.61 -5.90 -10.17
CA LEU A 92 -8.40 -5.08 -10.38
C LEU A 92 -7.16 -5.76 -9.79
N ALA A 93 -7.27 -6.38 -8.61
CA ALA A 93 -6.18 -7.17 -8.04
C ALA A 93 -5.80 -8.34 -8.96
N LYS A 94 -6.78 -9.08 -9.45
CA LYS A 94 -6.58 -10.15 -10.43
C LYS A 94 -5.91 -9.66 -11.72
N GLN A 95 -6.32 -8.50 -12.22
CA GLN A 95 -5.73 -7.90 -13.41
C GLN A 95 -4.26 -7.54 -13.19
N TYR A 96 -3.96 -6.89 -12.07
CA TYR A 96 -2.59 -6.57 -11.68
C TYR A 96 -1.72 -7.82 -11.52
N ILE A 97 -2.21 -8.83 -10.78
CA ILE A 97 -1.52 -10.12 -10.55
C ILE A 97 -1.20 -10.84 -11.86
N SER A 98 -2.11 -10.78 -12.83
CA SER A 98 -1.93 -11.40 -14.15
C SER A 98 -1.15 -10.53 -15.14
N ALA A 99 -0.93 -9.25 -14.80
CA ALA A 99 -0.49 -8.18 -15.70
C ALA A 99 -1.16 -8.28 -17.09
N ALA A 100 -2.44 -8.63 -17.10
CA ALA A 100 -3.18 -8.85 -18.35
C ALA A 100 -3.84 -7.54 -18.81
N PRO A 101 -3.82 -7.24 -20.13
CA PRO A 101 -4.57 -6.11 -20.66
C PRO A 101 -6.08 -6.32 -20.45
N LEU A 102 -6.80 -5.20 -20.27
CA LEU A 102 -8.26 -5.17 -20.19
C LEU A 102 -8.91 -5.82 -21.42
N ASN A 103 -9.62 -6.92 -21.21
CA ASN A 103 -10.71 -7.35 -22.08
C ASN A 103 -12.04 -6.87 -21.47
N LEU A 104 -12.18 -5.57 -21.21
CA LEU A 104 -13.50 -4.99 -21.01
C LEU A 104 -14.08 -4.61 -22.38
N PRO A 105 -15.37 -4.89 -22.66
CA PRO A 105 -16.05 -4.31 -23.80
C PRO A 105 -15.88 -2.79 -23.76
N GLN A 106 -15.46 -2.19 -24.88
CA GLN A 106 -15.29 -0.74 -24.96
C GLN A 106 -16.60 -0.01 -24.63
N GLY A 107 -16.54 0.84 -23.61
CA GLY A 107 -17.59 1.81 -23.30
C GLY A 107 -18.04 1.75 -21.85
N GLU A 108 -17.37 2.50 -20.97
CA GLU A 108 -17.92 3.35 -19.90
C GLU A 108 -16.86 3.58 -18.82
N THR A 109 -16.67 4.85 -18.47
CA THR A 109 -15.72 5.36 -17.48
C THR A 109 -16.14 4.98 -16.07
N LEU A 110 -15.23 4.45 -15.26
CA LEU A 110 -15.43 4.20 -13.83
C LEU A 110 -15.28 5.51 -13.03
N ASP A 111 -16.27 5.77 -12.18
CA ASP A 111 -16.40 6.92 -11.27
C ASP A 111 -15.59 6.68 -9.96
N PRO A 112 -14.86 7.65 -9.38
CA PRO A 112 -13.84 7.41 -8.35
C PRO A 112 -14.35 7.23 -6.91
N ASP A 113 -15.64 7.40 -6.63
CA ASP A 113 -16.15 7.33 -5.26
C ASP A 113 -16.86 5.99 -4.98
N ASN A 114 -16.15 5.00 -4.41
CA ASN A 114 -16.85 4.10 -3.48
C ASN A 114 -15.96 3.38 -2.46
N ASN A 115 -16.22 3.75 -1.21
CA ASN A 115 -15.70 3.18 0.02
C ASN A 115 -16.53 1.94 0.42
N ASP A 116 -15.84 0.92 0.94
CA ASP A 116 -16.15 0.23 2.19
C ASP A 116 -16.41 -1.30 2.21
N ASN A 117 -15.88 -1.88 3.30
CA ASN A 117 -16.19 -3.05 4.13
C ASN A 117 -17.19 -4.09 3.62
N ARG A 118 -17.03 -5.38 3.97
CA ARG A 118 -18.07 -6.42 3.77
C ARG A 118 -17.96 -7.53 4.86
N TYR A 119 -19.04 -7.99 5.52
CA TYR A 119 -20.17 -8.74 4.92
C TYR A 119 -21.35 -9.03 5.91
N LYS A 120 -21.83 -8.07 6.71
CA LYS A 120 -23.13 -8.26 7.42
C LYS A 120 -24.08 -7.07 7.35
N TYR A 121 -23.53 -5.88 7.17
CA TYR A 121 -24.25 -4.63 7.04
C TYR A 121 -23.84 -3.89 5.76
N GLU A 122 -22.73 -4.26 5.12
CA GLU A 122 -22.08 -3.36 4.16
C GLU A 122 -22.48 -3.58 2.71
N THR A 123 -23.22 -4.63 2.41
CA THR A 123 -23.99 -4.57 1.17
C THR A 123 -25.13 -3.60 1.35
N ALA A 124 -25.81 -3.56 2.49
CA ALA A 124 -26.97 -2.69 2.65
C ALA A 124 -26.55 -1.24 2.91
N ASP A 125 -27.20 -0.29 2.25
CA ASP A 125 -27.00 1.13 2.57
C ASP A 125 -27.39 1.40 4.04
N PRO A 126 -26.47 1.84 4.93
CA PRO A 126 -26.76 2.03 6.34
C PRO A 126 -27.82 3.11 6.60
N SER A 127 -27.90 4.12 5.73
CA SER A 127 -28.87 5.22 5.83
C SER A 127 -30.28 4.76 5.49
N LEU A 128 -30.41 3.78 4.59
CA LEU A 128 -31.69 3.21 4.16
C LEU A 128 -32.04 1.90 4.88
N TYR A 129 -31.11 1.29 5.62
CA TYR A 129 -31.27 -0.04 6.19
C TYR A 129 -32.52 -0.18 7.06
N GLY A 130 -32.82 0.82 7.91
CA GLY A 130 -34.02 0.80 8.75
C GLY A 130 -35.30 0.69 7.92
N MET A 131 -35.39 1.49 6.86
CA MET A 131 -36.50 1.48 5.91
C MET A 131 -36.55 0.17 5.11
N LEU A 132 -35.43 -0.24 4.50
CA LEU A 132 -35.34 -1.47 3.70
C LEU A 132 -35.63 -2.72 4.52
N LYS A 133 -35.26 -2.73 5.81
CA LYS A 133 -35.60 -3.79 6.75
C LYS A 133 -37.10 -3.89 6.97
N GLU A 134 -37.80 -2.77 7.15
CA GLU A 134 -39.27 -2.77 7.25
C GLU A 134 -39.92 -3.29 5.97
N TYR A 135 -39.43 -2.90 4.79
CA TYR A 135 -39.93 -3.42 3.52
C TYR A 135 -39.65 -4.92 3.35
N ALA A 136 -38.46 -5.38 3.70
CA ALA A 136 -38.12 -6.81 3.65
C ALA A 136 -38.96 -7.63 4.63
N GLU A 137 -39.29 -7.08 5.81
CA GLU A 137 -40.20 -7.71 6.77
C GLU A 137 -41.64 -7.77 6.24
N LYS A 138 -42.14 -6.68 5.64
CA LYS A 138 -43.45 -6.66 4.98
C LYS A 138 -43.55 -7.67 3.84
N GLY A 139 -42.54 -7.74 2.97
CA GLY A 139 -42.47 -8.74 1.89
C GLY A 139 -42.42 -10.18 2.40
N ARG A 140 -41.80 -10.43 3.56
CA ARG A 140 -41.86 -11.76 4.22
C ARG A 140 -43.23 -12.11 4.81
N GLN A 141 -43.99 -11.11 5.25
CA GLN A 141 -45.33 -11.27 5.83
C GLN A 141 -46.43 -11.37 4.76
N HIS A 142 -46.27 -10.66 3.64
CA HIS A 142 -47.23 -10.58 2.55
C HIS A 142 -46.59 -10.90 1.19
N PRO A 143 -46.02 -12.12 1.01
CA PRO A 143 -45.44 -12.51 -0.26
C PRO A 143 -46.53 -12.65 -1.34
N THR A 144 -46.15 -12.40 -2.59
CA THR A 144 -46.97 -12.75 -3.75
C THR A 144 -47.19 -14.28 -3.83
N GLU A 145 -48.15 -14.70 -4.65
CA GLU A 145 -48.39 -16.12 -4.91
C GLU A 145 -47.14 -16.80 -5.49
N ALA A 146 -46.48 -16.15 -6.46
CA ALA A 146 -45.24 -16.63 -7.07
C ALA A 146 -44.10 -16.76 -6.04
N GLU A 147 -43.85 -15.74 -5.21
CA GLU A 147 -42.84 -15.83 -4.16
C GLU A 147 -43.16 -16.91 -3.12
N SER A 148 -44.43 -17.10 -2.79
CA SER A 148 -44.88 -18.14 -1.85
C SER A 148 -44.58 -19.54 -2.39
N ILE A 149 -44.90 -19.77 -3.67
CA ILE A 149 -44.60 -21.03 -4.37
C ILE A 149 -43.09 -21.27 -4.38
N LEU A 150 -42.31 -20.28 -4.82
CA LEU A 150 -40.85 -20.43 -4.94
C LEU A 150 -40.18 -20.60 -3.56
N TRP A 151 -40.60 -19.88 -2.53
CA TRP A 151 -40.06 -20.03 -1.18
C TRP A 151 -40.32 -21.41 -0.58
N ASN A 152 -41.50 -21.98 -0.79
CA ASN A 152 -41.82 -23.33 -0.31
C ASN A 152 -40.87 -24.39 -0.90
N LEU A 153 -40.37 -24.15 -2.10
CA LEU A 153 -39.47 -25.01 -2.87
C LEU A 153 -37.97 -24.74 -2.58
N LEU A 154 -37.59 -23.49 -2.32
CA LEU A 154 -36.19 -23.11 -2.03
C LEU A 154 -35.81 -23.21 -0.54
N SER A 155 -36.77 -23.03 0.36
CA SER A 155 -36.52 -23.01 1.81
C SER A 155 -36.06 -24.38 2.34
N GLY A 156 -35.34 -24.37 3.46
CA GLY A 156 -34.95 -25.61 4.14
C GLY A 156 -33.96 -26.48 3.35
N LYS A 157 -33.25 -25.92 2.36
CA LYS A 157 -32.30 -26.62 1.48
C LYS A 157 -32.93 -27.70 0.59
N LYS A 158 -34.23 -27.54 0.26
CA LYS A 158 -35.00 -28.50 -0.53
C LYS A 158 -34.56 -28.60 -1.99
N LEU A 159 -33.91 -27.58 -2.54
CA LEU A 159 -33.32 -27.63 -3.87
C LEU A 159 -31.86 -28.09 -3.75
N ASP A 160 -31.60 -29.39 -3.92
CA ASP A 160 -30.27 -30.02 -3.97
C ASP A 160 -29.29 -29.61 -2.85
N GLY A 161 -29.79 -29.32 -1.65
CA GLY A 161 -28.97 -28.94 -0.50
C GLY A 161 -28.51 -27.47 -0.49
N PHE A 162 -28.85 -26.68 -1.52
CA PHE A 162 -28.48 -25.27 -1.62
C PHE A 162 -29.24 -24.40 -0.60
N LYS A 163 -28.52 -23.52 0.11
CA LYS A 163 -29.11 -22.64 1.13
C LYS A 163 -29.55 -21.32 0.51
N PHE A 164 -30.84 -21.02 0.61
CA PHE A 164 -31.42 -19.74 0.21
C PHE A 164 -31.85 -18.89 1.40
N ARG A 165 -31.83 -17.56 1.20
CA ARG A 165 -32.52 -16.56 2.03
C ARG A 165 -33.57 -15.87 1.14
N ARG A 166 -34.64 -15.35 1.75
CA ARG A 166 -35.65 -14.52 1.06
C ARG A 166 -35.65 -13.09 1.57
N GLN A 167 -36.00 -12.15 0.69
CA GLN A 167 -36.12 -10.72 1.00
C GLN A 167 -34.84 -10.21 1.69
N HIS A 168 -33.70 -10.40 1.01
CA HIS A 168 -32.37 -10.11 1.53
C HIS A 168 -31.88 -8.76 0.99
N ILE A 169 -31.41 -7.89 1.89
CA ILE A 169 -31.01 -6.53 1.53
C ILE A 169 -29.58 -6.52 1.00
N ILE A 170 -29.37 -5.90 -0.16
CA ILE A 170 -28.09 -5.77 -0.88
C ILE A 170 -28.10 -4.41 -1.58
N GLY A 171 -27.09 -3.57 -1.35
CA GLY A 171 -27.11 -2.17 -1.74
C GLY A 171 -28.28 -1.42 -1.13
N THR A 172 -28.90 -0.64 -1.99
CA THR A 172 -30.20 0.00 -1.78
C THR A 172 -31.37 -0.92 -2.19
N TYR A 173 -31.12 -2.21 -2.44
CA TYR A 173 -32.07 -3.16 -3.00
C TYR A 173 -32.46 -4.28 -2.04
N ILE A 174 -33.60 -4.92 -2.33
CA ILE A 174 -34.07 -6.13 -1.67
C ILE A 174 -34.19 -7.21 -2.74
N ALA A 175 -33.38 -8.26 -2.61
CA ALA A 175 -33.45 -9.45 -3.44
C ALA A 175 -34.53 -10.41 -2.93
N ASP A 176 -35.42 -10.86 -3.80
CA ASP A 176 -36.53 -11.77 -3.42
C ASP A 176 -36.00 -13.08 -2.87
N PHE A 177 -35.02 -13.69 -3.57
CA PHE A 177 -34.29 -14.86 -3.09
C PHE A 177 -32.79 -14.77 -3.41
N ILE A 178 -31.97 -15.31 -2.52
CA ILE A 178 -30.51 -15.32 -2.70
C ILE A 178 -29.86 -16.58 -2.15
N CYS A 179 -28.94 -17.16 -2.93
CA CYS A 179 -27.97 -18.13 -2.46
C CYS A 179 -26.61 -17.47 -2.25
N LEU A 180 -26.33 -17.01 -1.02
CA LEU A 180 -25.11 -16.26 -0.70
C LEU A 180 -23.82 -17.03 -1.01
N LYS A 181 -23.81 -18.35 -0.76
CA LYS A 181 -22.60 -19.18 -0.94
C LYS A 181 -22.10 -19.15 -2.39
N TYR A 182 -23.03 -19.14 -3.34
CA TYR A 182 -22.71 -19.17 -4.78
C TYR A 182 -23.10 -17.87 -5.47
N LYS A 183 -23.35 -16.80 -4.70
CA LYS A 183 -23.71 -15.45 -5.14
C LYS A 183 -24.79 -15.40 -6.23
N LEU A 184 -25.83 -16.23 -6.15
CA LEU A 184 -26.97 -16.20 -7.09
C LEU A 184 -28.17 -15.46 -6.48
N ILE A 185 -28.69 -14.47 -7.18
CA ILE A 185 -29.94 -13.75 -6.89
C ILE A 185 -31.04 -14.22 -7.84
N ILE A 186 -32.24 -14.43 -7.31
CA ILE A 186 -33.45 -14.74 -8.08
C ILE A 186 -34.49 -13.65 -7.78
N GLU A 187 -34.98 -12.99 -8.81
CA GLU A 187 -36.07 -12.01 -8.71
C GLU A 187 -37.35 -12.57 -9.35
N ALA A 188 -38.47 -12.41 -8.64
CA ALA A 188 -39.80 -12.75 -9.10
C ALA A 188 -40.48 -11.45 -9.56
N ASP A 189 -40.67 -11.30 -10.86
CA ASP A 189 -41.13 -10.05 -11.45
C ASP A 189 -42.62 -9.80 -11.14
N GLY A 190 -42.87 -8.99 -10.12
CA GLY A 190 -44.16 -8.42 -9.79
C GLY A 190 -44.26 -7.00 -10.33
N LEU A 191 -45.30 -6.71 -11.11
CA LEU A 191 -45.69 -5.36 -11.54
C LEU A 191 -46.05 -4.46 -10.33
N ILE A 192 -45.06 -4.04 -9.52
CA ILE A 192 -45.20 -3.00 -8.51
C ILE A 192 -43.90 -2.19 -8.46
N HIS A 193 -43.79 -1.23 -9.39
CA HIS A 193 -42.91 -0.08 -9.25
C HIS A 193 -43.53 0.92 -8.26
N GLU A 194 -43.26 0.83 -6.96
CA GLU A 194 -43.56 1.95 -6.05
C GLU A 194 -42.49 2.13 -4.95
N LEU A 195 -41.36 2.72 -5.34
CA LEU A 195 -40.68 3.72 -4.50
C LEU A 195 -40.50 5.00 -5.34
N PRO A 196 -40.99 6.18 -4.91
CA PRO A 196 -41.00 7.41 -5.72
C PRO A 196 -39.62 8.05 -6.00
N GLN A 197 -38.50 7.40 -5.69
CA GLN A 197 -37.15 7.97 -5.84
C GLN A 197 -36.14 7.11 -6.61
N ASN A 198 -36.48 5.89 -7.05
CA ASN A 198 -35.57 5.05 -7.83
C ASN A 198 -36.19 4.64 -9.17
N LYS A 199 -36.13 5.52 -10.17
CA LYS A 199 -36.16 5.10 -11.59
C LYS A 199 -34.73 4.78 -12.04
N ILE A 200 -34.13 3.79 -11.40
CA ILE A 200 -32.92 3.14 -11.90
C ILE A 200 -33.41 2.12 -12.94
N ASN A 201 -32.81 2.08 -14.13
CA ASN A 201 -33.17 1.08 -15.14
C ASN A 201 -32.84 -0.32 -14.59
N ASP A 202 -33.67 -1.34 -14.84
CA ASP A 202 -33.40 -2.72 -14.41
C ASP A 202 -32.01 -3.23 -14.84
N ALA A 203 -31.49 -2.71 -15.95
CA ALA A 203 -30.12 -2.94 -16.41
C ALA A 203 -29.06 -2.38 -15.44
N GLU A 204 -29.26 -1.17 -14.93
CA GLU A 204 -28.37 -0.49 -13.98
C GLU A 204 -28.42 -1.16 -12.59
N ARG A 205 -29.60 -1.61 -12.16
CA ARG A 205 -29.75 -2.46 -10.96
C ARG A 205 -28.99 -3.78 -11.11
N THR A 206 -29.10 -4.45 -12.25
CA THR A 206 -28.35 -5.67 -12.52
C THR A 206 -26.85 -5.42 -12.58
N LEU A 207 -26.40 -4.32 -13.17
CA LEU A 207 -24.99 -3.92 -13.20
C LEU A 207 -24.43 -3.70 -11.78
N GLN A 208 -25.18 -3.03 -10.90
CA GLN A 208 -24.78 -2.84 -9.50
C GLN A 208 -24.77 -4.14 -8.70
N LEU A 209 -25.75 -5.03 -8.88
CA LEU A 209 -25.71 -6.33 -8.21
C LEU A 209 -24.57 -7.22 -8.75
N ASN A 210 -24.28 -7.15 -10.05
CA ASN A 210 -23.15 -7.82 -10.68
C ASN A 210 -21.81 -7.28 -10.19
N SER A 211 -21.68 -5.97 -9.93
CA SER A 211 -20.44 -5.38 -9.39
C SER A 211 -20.16 -5.85 -7.95
N PHE A 212 -21.20 -6.17 -7.17
CA PHE A 212 -21.06 -6.87 -5.88
C PHE A 212 -20.70 -8.36 -6.03
N GLY A 213 -20.63 -8.86 -7.27
CA GLY A 213 -20.28 -10.23 -7.63
C GLY A 213 -21.45 -11.19 -7.62
N PHE A 214 -22.70 -10.70 -7.60
CA PHE A 214 -23.89 -11.53 -7.71
C PHE A 214 -24.27 -11.77 -9.16
N GLU A 215 -24.68 -12.99 -9.48
CA GLU A 215 -25.41 -13.25 -10.72
C GLU A 215 -26.91 -13.09 -10.47
N VAL A 216 -27.62 -12.34 -11.32
CA VAL A 216 -29.06 -12.11 -11.20
C VAL A 216 -29.82 -12.86 -12.30
N ILE A 217 -30.79 -13.68 -11.91
CA ILE A 217 -31.77 -14.29 -12.83
C ILE A 217 -33.18 -13.87 -12.45
N ARG A 218 -34.03 -13.63 -13.46
CA ARG A 218 -35.40 -13.14 -13.28
C ARG A 218 -36.40 -14.09 -13.89
N PHE A 219 -37.56 -14.22 -13.25
CA PHE A 219 -38.70 -14.96 -13.75
C PHE A 219 -39.97 -14.13 -13.58
N SER A 220 -40.84 -14.15 -14.59
CA SER A 220 -42.16 -13.56 -14.45
C SER A 220 -43.03 -14.36 -13.48
N ASN A 221 -44.01 -13.71 -12.84
CA ASN A 221 -44.97 -14.40 -11.98
C ASN A 221 -45.69 -15.55 -12.72
N GLU A 222 -46.04 -15.38 -13.99
CA GLU A 222 -46.65 -16.44 -14.80
C GLU A 222 -45.71 -17.63 -15.03
N GLU A 223 -44.41 -17.41 -15.20
CA GLU A 223 -43.44 -18.50 -15.33
C GLU A 223 -43.29 -19.27 -14.02
N ILE A 224 -43.24 -18.57 -12.89
CA ILE A 224 -43.13 -19.21 -11.58
C ILE A 224 -44.38 -20.03 -11.27
N ILE A 225 -45.57 -19.50 -11.56
CA ILE A 225 -46.85 -20.15 -11.26
C ILE A 225 -47.14 -21.31 -12.23
N ASN A 226 -46.99 -21.09 -13.54
CA ASN A 226 -47.45 -22.04 -14.55
C ASN A 226 -46.34 -22.98 -15.06
N LYS A 227 -45.07 -22.67 -14.80
CA LYS A 227 -43.92 -23.42 -15.30
C LYS A 227 -42.89 -23.68 -14.19
N THR A 228 -43.37 -23.95 -12.98
CA THR A 228 -42.53 -24.07 -11.77
C THR A 228 -41.38 -25.07 -11.92
N GLU A 229 -41.62 -26.24 -12.51
CA GLU A 229 -40.57 -27.25 -12.74
C GLU A 229 -39.44 -26.70 -13.63
N LYS A 230 -39.80 -26.01 -14.72
CA LYS A 230 -38.83 -25.39 -15.64
C LYS A 230 -38.03 -24.27 -14.96
N VAL A 231 -38.67 -23.50 -14.08
CA VAL A 231 -38.00 -22.45 -13.28
C VAL A 231 -36.98 -23.07 -12.32
N LEU A 232 -37.35 -24.15 -11.62
CA LEU A 232 -36.43 -24.86 -10.74
C LEU A 232 -35.25 -25.48 -11.50
N ASP A 233 -35.50 -26.05 -12.69
CA ASP A 233 -34.43 -26.59 -13.54
C ASP A 233 -33.44 -25.49 -13.94
N ILE A 234 -33.90 -24.30 -14.31
CA ILE A 234 -33.02 -23.18 -14.67
C ILE A 234 -32.20 -22.73 -13.46
N ILE A 235 -32.84 -22.55 -12.29
CA ILE A 235 -32.15 -22.19 -11.05
C ILE A 235 -31.10 -23.23 -10.69
N LEU A 236 -31.45 -24.51 -10.78
CA LEU A 236 -30.57 -25.61 -10.43
C LEU A 236 -29.42 -25.76 -11.43
N GLN A 237 -29.67 -25.61 -12.73
CA GLN A 237 -28.62 -25.56 -13.75
C GLN A 237 -27.64 -24.41 -13.47
N ARG A 238 -28.16 -23.24 -13.11
CA ARG A 238 -27.31 -22.07 -12.79
C ARG A 238 -26.52 -22.26 -11.52
N LEU A 239 -27.14 -22.78 -10.46
CA LEU A 239 -26.46 -23.13 -9.22
C LEU A 239 -25.41 -24.23 -9.44
N ASN A 240 -25.70 -25.24 -10.25
CA ASN A 240 -24.74 -26.29 -10.56
C ASN A 240 -23.61 -25.77 -11.44
N HIS A 241 -23.87 -24.81 -12.34
CA HIS A 241 -22.82 -24.11 -13.08
C HIS A 241 -21.95 -23.26 -12.15
N LEU A 242 -22.54 -22.47 -11.26
CA LEU A 242 -21.81 -21.63 -10.28
C LEU A 242 -21.07 -22.47 -9.25
N LYS A 243 -21.68 -23.58 -8.80
CA LYS A 243 -21.05 -24.58 -7.93
C LYS A 243 -19.91 -25.26 -8.67
N ALA A 244 -20.11 -25.69 -9.91
CA ALA A 244 -19.05 -26.24 -10.76
C ALA A 244 -17.95 -25.22 -11.04
N ASN A 245 -18.22 -23.93 -11.19
CA ASN A 245 -17.17 -22.90 -11.31
C ASN A 245 -16.43 -22.68 -9.98
N SER A 246 -17.13 -22.81 -8.84
CA SER A 246 -16.53 -22.72 -7.50
C SER A 246 -15.78 -23.99 -7.07
N GLU A 247 -16.15 -25.15 -7.63
CA GLU A 247 -15.59 -26.48 -7.32
C GLU A 247 -14.64 -26.99 -8.41
N ALA A 248 -14.73 -26.47 -9.65
CA ALA A 248 -13.71 -26.57 -10.72
C ALA A 248 -12.63 -25.50 -10.58
N ALA A 249 -12.67 -24.71 -9.50
CA ALA A 249 -11.50 -24.02 -8.99
C ALA A 249 -10.52 -25.05 -8.37
N PHE A 250 -9.86 -25.83 -9.22
CA PHE A 250 -8.62 -26.55 -8.94
C PHE A 250 -7.87 -26.69 -10.27
N PRO A 251 -6.52 -26.71 -10.36
CA PRO A 251 -5.45 -26.30 -9.47
C PRO A 251 -4.94 -24.91 -9.92
N SER A 252 -3.74 -24.49 -9.47
CA SER A 252 -2.89 -23.49 -10.14
C SER A 252 -3.20 -23.40 -11.63
N PRO A 253 -3.39 -22.20 -12.20
CA PRO A 253 -3.49 -22.05 -13.64
C PRO A 253 -2.32 -22.79 -14.27
N SER A 254 -2.63 -23.49 -15.35
CA SER A 254 -1.68 -24.12 -16.25
C SER A 254 -0.46 -23.22 -16.45
N GLY A 255 0.68 -23.60 -15.87
CA GLY A 255 2.01 -23.21 -16.32
C GLY A 255 2.42 -21.73 -16.23
N LEU A 256 1.54 -20.81 -15.82
CA LEU A 256 1.91 -19.44 -15.50
C LEU A 256 1.33 -19.11 -14.13
N GLY A 257 2.19 -19.16 -13.10
CA GLY A 257 1.86 -18.59 -11.79
C GLY A 257 1.55 -17.10 -11.89
N ALA A 258 1.16 -16.50 -10.76
CA ALA A 258 1.03 -15.06 -10.63
C ALA A 258 2.21 -14.34 -11.32
N VAL A 259 1.91 -13.46 -12.27
CA VAL A 259 2.91 -12.73 -13.09
C VAL A 259 3.62 -11.76 -12.17
N ILE A 260 2.84 -10.91 -11.49
CA ILE A 260 3.29 -10.21 -10.28
C ILE A 260 2.93 -11.11 -9.11
N SER A 261 3.93 -11.55 -8.36
CA SER A 261 3.87 -12.80 -7.58
C SER A 261 3.85 -12.62 -6.06
N THR A 262 4.15 -11.41 -5.58
CA THR A 262 4.10 -11.04 -4.16
C THR A 262 3.43 -9.68 -3.99
N ASP A 263 2.98 -9.38 -2.78
CA ASP A 263 2.62 -8.03 -2.35
C ASP A 263 2.85 -7.87 -0.84
N HIS A 264 3.35 -6.71 -0.43
CA HIS A 264 3.62 -6.37 0.98
C HIS A 264 2.78 -5.18 1.48
N GLU A 265 1.91 -4.65 0.62
CA GLU A 265 1.15 -3.41 0.85
C GLU A 265 -0.26 -3.64 1.44
N CYS A 266 -0.65 -4.89 1.67
CA CYS A 266 -1.95 -5.17 2.28
C CYS A 266 -2.09 -4.58 3.69
N PHE A 267 -3.14 -3.80 3.90
CA PHE A 267 -3.45 -3.24 5.22
C PHE A 267 -4.61 -3.96 5.92
N THR A 268 -5.41 -4.74 5.18
CA THR A 268 -6.49 -5.57 5.74
C THR A 268 -6.37 -7.04 5.35
N ALA A 269 -6.93 -7.92 6.18
CA ALA A 269 -6.98 -9.35 5.90
C ALA A 269 -7.81 -9.66 4.64
N GLU A 270 -8.85 -8.87 4.37
CA GLU A 270 -9.73 -9.05 3.23
C GLU A 270 -9.03 -8.72 1.91
N GLU A 271 -8.21 -7.67 1.89
CA GLU A 271 -7.37 -7.33 0.74
C GLU A 271 -6.33 -8.42 0.48
N ALA A 272 -5.63 -8.86 1.52
CA ALA A 272 -4.67 -9.96 1.43
C ALA A 272 -5.33 -11.25 0.94
N LEU A 273 -6.53 -11.57 1.42
CA LEU A 273 -7.29 -12.74 0.97
C LEU A 273 -7.64 -12.66 -0.51
N ASP A 274 -8.09 -11.49 -1.01
CA ASP A 274 -8.38 -11.29 -2.43
C ASP A 274 -7.13 -11.56 -3.30
N LYS A 275 -5.94 -11.16 -2.85
CA LYS A 275 -4.68 -11.41 -3.58
C LYS A 275 -4.24 -12.89 -3.46
N LEU A 276 -4.38 -13.49 -2.29
CA LEU A 276 -4.07 -14.91 -2.03
C LEU A 276 -4.87 -15.85 -2.93
N ILE A 277 -6.17 -15.61 -3.13
CA ILE A 277 -7.02 -16.46 -3.98
C ILE A 277 -6.62 -16.44 -5.46
N TYR A 278 -5.92 -15.39 -5.90
CA TYR A 278 -5.37 -15.28 -7.25
C TYR A 278 -3.92 -15.76 -7.35
N GLY A 279 -3.37 -16.35 -6.28
CA GLY A 279 -2.05 -17.00 -6.28
C GLY A 279 -0.88 -16.06 -6.01
N MET A 280 -1.14 -14.83 -5.55
CA MET A 280 -0.10 -13.91 -5.08
C MET A 280 0.28 -14.24 -3.64
N HIS A 281 1.58 -14.24 -3.33
CA HIS A 281 2.06 -14.38 -1.95
C HIS A 281 1.93 -13.06 -1.20
N ILE A 282 1.64 -13.12 0.09
CA ILE A 282 1.57 -11.92 0.94
C ILE A 282 2.79 -11.89 1.85
N ILE A 283 3.54 -10.80 1.78
CA ILE A 283 4.69 -10.57 2.65
C ILE A 283 4.22 -9.64 3.77
N ILE A 284 4.06 -10.17 4.97
CA ILE A 284 3.60 -9.41 6.13
C ILE A 284 4.76 -8.54 6.63
N ARG A 285 4.60 -7.22 6.50
CA ARG A 285 5.60 -6.24 6.93
C ARG A 285 5.42 -5.73 8.36
N GLU A 286 6.56 -5.43 8.98
CA GLU A 286 6.63 -4.68 10.24
C GLU A 286 7.81 -3.69 10.22
N GLY A 287 7.54 -2.51 9.66
CA GLY A 287 8.51 -1.41 9.51
C GLY A 287 8.42 -0.34 10.61
N SER A 288 9.13 0.77 10.42
CA SER A 288 9.12 1.90 11.36
C SER A 288 7.81 2.70 11.32
N ALA A 289 7.26 2.95 10.12
CA ALA A 289 5.99 3.67 9.95
C ALA A 289 4.80 2.74 9.68
N ALA A 290 4.93 1.79 8.75
CA ALA A 290 3.86 0.88 8.38
C ALA A 290 4.00 -0.48 9.10
N LYS A 291 2.93 -0.90 9.80
CA LYS A 291 2.88 -2.13 10.60
C LYS A 291 1.61 -2.90 10.29
N ASN A 292 1.74 -4.05 9.64
CA ASN A 292 0.58 -4.83 9.17
C ASN A 292 0.48 -6.21 9.84
N PHE A 293 1.41 -6.56 10.72
CA PHE A 293 1.41 -7.86 11.39
C PHE A 293 0.09 -8.17 12.09
N GLU A 294 -0.45 -7.22 12.86
CA GLU A 294 -1.68 -7.44 13.63
C GLU A 294 -2.89 -7.74 12.73
N ALA A 295 -2.97 -7.07 11.58
CA ALA A 295 -4.06 -7.23 10.63
C ALA A 295 -3.98 -8.53 9.83
N LEU A 296 -2.77 -9.02 9.53
CA LEU A 296 -2.57 -10.08 8.54
C LEU A 296 -2.20 -11.45 9.12
N ILE A 297 -1.62 -11.50 10.33
CA ILE A 297 -1.00 -12.74 10.84
C ILE A 297 -1.98 -13.91 10.97
N ASP A 298 -3.27 -13.65 11.18
CA ASP A 298 -4.27 -14.71 11.31
C ASP A 298 -4.49 -15.51 10.02
N LEU A 299 -4.07 -14.97 8.86
CA LEU A 299 -4.13 -15.68 7.58
C LEU A 299 -3.18 -16.89 7.52
N ILE A 300 -2.17 -16.96 8.40
CA ILE A 300 -1.18 -18.05 8.40
C ILE A 300 -1.81 -19.41 8.67
N ASP A 301 -2.93 -19.45 9.38
CA ASP A 301 -3.64 -20.70 9.72
C ASP A 301 -4.28 -21.34 8.47
N GLY A 302 -4.63 -20.54 7.46
CA GLY A 302 -5.22 -20.99 6.20
C GLY A 302 -4.25 -21.02 5.02
N TYR A 303 -3.22 -20.16 5.03
CA TYR A 303 -2.32 -19.93 3.89
C TYR A 303 -0.82 -20.01 4.25
N PRO A 304 -0.34 -20.98 5.04
CA PRO A 304 1.03 -21.00 5.55
C PRO A 304 2.11 -21.11 4.46
N HIS A 305 1.76 -21.53 3.24
CA HIS A 305 2.66 -21.63 2.10
C HIS A 305 2.74 -20.36 1.25
N MET A 306 1.85 -19.40 1.48
CA MET A 306 1.72 -18.19 0.68
C MET A 306 2.08 -16.92 1.47
N LEU A 307 2.41 -17.07 2.76
CA LEU A 307 2.81 -15.95 3.61
C LEU A 307 4.33 -15.90 3.82
N MET A 308 4.87 -14.70 3.86
CA MET A 308 6.27 -14.41 4.20
C MET A 308 6.31 -13.26 5.21
N PHE A 309 7.49 -13.00 5.79
CA PHE A 309 7.72 -11.82 6.63
C PHE A 309 8.76 -10.90 6.00
N CYS A 310 8.54 -9.59 6.09
CA CYS A 310 9.56 -8.59 5.82
C CYS A 310 9.51 -7.49 6.89
N SER A 311 10.54 -6.65 6.89
CA SER A 311 10.58 -5.41 7.64
C SER A 311 10.13 -4.22 6.80
N ASP A 312 10.27 -4.31 5.47
CA ASP A 312 10.15 -3.17 4.57
C ASP A 312 11.15 -2.07 4.99
N ASP A 313 10.71 -0.85 5.26
CA ASP A 313 11.57 0.22 5.76
C ASP A 313 11.72 0.22 7.29
N LYS A 314 12.98 0.18 7.76
CA LYS A 314 13.33 0.40 9.18
C LYS A 314 14.39 1.47 9.35
N HIS A 315 14.11 2.41 10.24
CA HIS A 315 15.12 3.34 10.73
C HIS A 315 16.21 2.62 11.55
N PRO A 316 17.41 3.21 11.64
CA PRO A 316 18.54 2.61 12.35
C PRO A 316 18.23 2.23 13.80
N ASP A 317 17.47 3.05 14.53
CA ASP A 317 17.06 2.77 15.91
C ASP A 317 16.11 1.58 16.02
N SER A 318 15.09 1.53 15.16
CA SER A 318 14.13 0.43 15.06
C SER A 318 14.80 -0.88 14.64
N LEU A 319 15.86 -0.80 13.82
CA LEU A 319 16.64 -1.96 13.38
C LEU A 319 17.49 -2.54 14.52
N VAL A 320 18.03 -1.68 15.41
CA VAL A 320 18.78 -2.12 16.59
C VAL A 320 17.90 -2.92 17.56
N GLU A 321 16.61 -2.62 17.66
CA GLU A 321 15.67 -3.34 18.53
C GLU A 321 15.40 -4.79 18.06
N GLY A 322 15.41 -5.03 16.74
CA GLY A 322 15.21 -6.36 16.17
C GLY A 322 14.70 -6.35 14.73
N HIS A 323 14.43 -7.56 14.20
CA HIS A 323 14.05 -7.76 12.81
C HIS A 323 12.99 -8.87 12.69
N ILE A 324 13.03 -9.72 11.65
CA ILE A 324 12.08 -10.84 11.44
C ILE A 324 11.88 -11.73 12.68
N ASN A 325 12.92 -11.89 13.51
CA ASN A 325 12.81 -12.65 14.77
C ASN A 325 11.69 -12.15 15.70
N GLN A 326 11.42 -10.85 15.71
CA GLN A 326 10.33 -10.27 16.50
C GLN A 326 8.95 -10.66 15.94
N LEU A 327 8.78 -10.68 14.60
CA LEU A 327 7.53 -11.16 13.99
C LEU A 327 7.30 -12.64 14.32
N CYS A 328 8.35 -13.46 14.28
CA CYS A 328 8.28 -14.87 14.67
C CYS A 328 7.84 -15.06 16.13
N ALA A 329 8.47 -14.33 17.06
CA ALA A 329 8.13 -14.39 18.48
C ALA A 329 6.68 -13.96 18.75
N ARG A 330 6.24 -12.86 18.13
CA ARG A 330 4.86 -12.37 18.23
C ARG A 330 3.86 -13.37 17.65
N ALA A 331 4.18 -14.03 16.53
CA ALA A 331 3.29 -15.01 15.91
C ALA A 331 3.09 -16.22 16.83
N VAL A 332 4.18 -16.75 17.41
CA VAL A 332 4.10 -17.86 18.37
C VAL A 332 3.37 -17.44 19.65
N ALA A 333 3.60 -16.22 20.15
CA ALA A 333 2.88 -15.68 21.31
C ALA A 333 1.35 -15.56 21.04
N LYS A 334 0.95 -15.32 19.80
CA LYS A 334 -0.46 -15.36 19.35
C LYS A 334 -1.01 -16.77 19.12
N GLY A 335 -0.25 -17.81 19.43
CA GLY A 335 -0.67 -19.21 19.30
C GLY A 335 -0.55 -19.77 17.89
N LYS A 336 0.15 -19.08 16.97
CA LYS A 336 0.37 -19.60 15.61
C LYS A 336 1.32 -20.80 15.65
N ASN A 337 1.09 -21.76 14.75
CA ASN A 337 1.91 -22.95 14.65
C ASN A 337 3.36 -22.58 14.30
N VAL A 338 4.30 -22.97 15.17
CA VAL A 338 5.72 -22.64 15.04
C VAL A 338 6.34 -23.08 13.71
N PHE A 339 5.89 -24.19 13.12
CA PHE A 339 6.42 -24.66 11.84
C PHE A 339 5.89 -23.84 10.66
N ASP A 340 4.68 -23.31 10.76
CA ASP A 340 4.13 -22.39 9.76
C ASP A 340 4.84 -21.02 9.86
N VAL A 341 5.13 -20.57 11.08
CA VAL A 341 5.95 -19.36 11.32
C VAL A 341 7.36 -19.51 10.75
N LEU A 342 8.05 -20.63 11.02
CA LEU A 342 9.37 -20.92 10.45
C LEU A 342 9.33 -21.05 8.92
N ARG A 343 8.23 -21.58 8.37
CA ARG A 343 8.03 -21.64 6.92
C ARG A 343 7.93 -20.23 6.33
N ALA A 344 7.11 -19.35 6.90
CA ALA A 344 6.97 -17.97 6.44
C ALA A 344 8.28 -17.17 6.57
N ALA A 345 9.04 -17.38 7.64
CA ALA A 345 10.28 -16.66 7.91
C ALA A 345 11.50 -17.15 7.09
N CYS A 346 11.47 -18.38 6.58
CA CYS A 346 12.64 -19.02 5.96
C CYS A 346 12.31 -19.78 4.67
N ILE A 347 11.45 -20.80 4.74
CA ILE A 347 11.26 -21.71 3.61
C ILE A 347 10.59 -21.01 2.42
N ASN A 348 9.49 -20.29 2.66
CA ASN A 348 8.74 -19.61 1.60
C ASN A 348 9.59 -18.58 0.84
N PRO A 349 10.31 -17.64 1.50
CA PRO A 349 11.15 -16.70 0.76
C PRO A 349 12.28 -17.41 -0.01
N VAL A 350 12.88 -18.47 0.54
CA VAL A 350 13.93 -19.21 -0.18
C VAL A 350 13.38 -19.89 -1.43
N LEU A 351 12.22 -20.54 -1.34
CA LEU A 351 11.60 -21.20 -2.48
C LEU A 351 11.10 -20.20 -3.54
N HIS A 352 10.53 -19.07 -3.10
CA HIS A 352 9.99 -18.04 -3.97
C HIS A 352 11.09 -17.34 -4.78
N TYR A 353 12.08 -16.78 -4.08
CA TYR A 353 13.19 -16.03 -4.70
C TYR A 353 14.34 -16.92 -5.19
N LYS A 354 14.26 -18.25 -4.98
CA LYS A 354 15.29 -19.23 -5.35
C LYS A 354 16.66 -18.90 -4.75
N THR A 355 16.68 -18.43 -3.51
CA THR A 355 17.93 -18.10 -2.82
C THR A 355 18.67 -19.35 -2.36
N ASN A 356 19.97 -19.23 -2.10
CA ASN A 356 20.84 -20.34 -1.72
C ASN A 356 21.17 -20.35 -0.22
N THR A 357 20.20 -20.01 0.64
CA THR A 357 20.37 -19.84 2.08
C THR A 357 19.28 -20.57 2.89
N GLY A 358 19.61 -20.98 4.12
CA GLY A 358 18.63 -21.24 5.18
C GLY A 358 17.87 -22.58 5.17
N LEU A 359 17.96 -23.41 4.12
CA LEU A 359 17.23 -24.69 4.06
C LEU A 359 17.98 -25.87 4.71
N LEU A 360 19.30 -25.76 4.88
CA LEU A 360 20.16 -26.77 5.53
C LEU A 360 19.99 -28.20 4.99
N ARG A 361 19.75 -28.36 3.69
CA ARG A 361 19.73 -29.68 3.05
C ARG A 361 21.16 -30.19 2.90
N GLU A 362 21.32 -31.50 2.70
CA GLU A 362 22.63 -32.06 2.37
C GLU A 362 23.20 -31.38 1.11
N GLY A 363 24.37 -30.77 1.24
CA GLY A 363 25.03 -30.01 0.18
C GLY A 363 24.80 -28.50 0.21
N ASP A 364 23.83 -27.99 0.98
CA ASP A 364 23.61 -26.56 1.16
C ASP A 364 24.74 -25.93 2.00
N ALA A 365 24.91 -24.61 1.87
CA ALA A 365 25.68 -23.84 2.83
C ALA A 365 25.08 -23.97 4.23
N ALA A 366 25.93 -24.16 5.24
CA ALA A 366 25.50 -24.22 6.63
C ALA A 366 25.20 -22.81 7.18
N ASP A 367 24.10 -22.23 6.72
CA ASP A 367 23.55 -20.95 7.17
C ASP A 367 22.40 -21.21 8.15
N PHE A 368 22.65 -20.93 9.43
CA PHE A 368 21.66 -21.19 10.47
C PHE A 368 21.87 -20.31 11.70
N ILE A 369 20.83 -20.27 12.53
CA ILE A 369 20.88 -19.66 13.84
C ILE A 369 20.65 -20.72 14.91
N ILE A 370 21.28 -20.53 16.06
CA ILE A 370 20.93 -21.25 17.28
C ILE A 370 20.17 -20.27 18.15
N VAL A 371 18.94 -20.62 18.49
CA VAL A 371 18.08 -19.82 19.37
C VAL A 371 17.92 -20.51 20.71
N LYS A 372 17.72 -19.72 21.77
CA LYS A 372 17.46 -20.23 23.12
C LYS A 372 16.19 -21.08 23.17
N ASP A 373 15.16 -20.62 22.46
CA ASP A 373 13.85 -21.24 22.39
C ASP A 373 13.08 -20.73 21.16
N LEU A 374 12.02 -21.44 20.78
CA LEU A 374 11.15 -21.09 19.66
C LEU A 374 9.92 -20.27 20.09
N GLN A 375 9.89 -19.74 21.31
CA GLN A 375 8.83 -18.83 21.77
C GLN A 375 9.23 -17.37 21.56
N GLN A 376 10.45 -17.02 21.92
CA GLN A 376 10.99 -15.65 21.87
C GLN A 376 12.02 -15.46 20.77
N PHE A 377 12.52 -16.54 20.16
CA PHE A 377 13.55 -16.49 19.10
C PHE A 377 14.78 -15.67 19.49
N ASN A 378 15.19 -15.73 20.76
CA ASN A 378 16.41 -15.10 21.24
C ASN A 378 17.62 -15.81 20.63
N ILE A 379 18.37 -15.10 19.77
CA ILE A 379 19.50 -15.64 19.01
C ILE A 379 20.72 -15.75 19.93
N LEU A 380 21.27 -16.96 20.05
CA LEU A 380 22.50 -17.24 20.77
C LEU A 380 23.71 -17.19 19.85
N GLN A 381 23.60 -17.81 18.68
CA GLN A 381 24.68 -17.89 17.68
C GLN A 381 24.11 -17.78 16.27
N THR A 382 24.91 -17.22 15.35
CA THR A 382 24.61 -17.18 13.91
C THR A 382 25.79 -17.73 13.13
N TYR A 383 25.49 -18.61 12.18
CA TYR A 383 26.47 -19.23 11.29
C TYR A 383 26.15 -18.88 9.84
N ILE A 384 27.20 -18.55 9.08
CA ILE A 384 27.12 -18.38 7.63
C ILE A 384 28.22 -19.22 6.98
N ASN A 385 27.86 -20.05 6.00
CA ASN A 385 28.75 -21.03 5.37
C ASN A 385 29.51 -21.88 6.41
N GLY A 386 28.85 -22.25 7.51
CA GLY A 386 29.42 -23.03 8.61
C GLY A 386 30.39 -22.28 9.53
N LYS A 387 30.59 -20.97 9.32
CA LYS A 387 31.43 -20.12 10.18
C LYS A 387 30.57 -19.36 11.18
N LEU A 388 30.96 -19.37 12.45
CA LEU A 388 30.33 -18.55 13.48
C LEU A 388 30.59 -17.06 13.17
N VAL A 389 29.54 -16.29 12.93
CA VAL A 389 29.62 -14.87 12.56
C VAL A 389 29.00 -13.94 13.60
N ALA A 390 28.23 -14.46 14.56
CA ALA A 390 27.75 -13.70 15.71
C ALA A 390 27.50 -14.64 16.88
N GLU A 391 27.77 -14.17 18.10
CA GLU A 391 27.53 -14.90 19.34
C GLU A 391 27.15 -13.92 20.47
N ASN A 392 26.16 -14.28 21.29
CA ASN A 392 25.72 -13.50 22.46
C ASN A 392 25.46 -12.01 22.15
N GLY A 393 24.84 -11.72 21.00
CA GLY A 393 24.51 -10.36 20.57
C GLY A 393 25.69 -9.56 20.00
N GLN A 394 26.87 -10.16 19.86
CA GLN A 394 28.05 -9.52 19.27
C GLN A 394 28.32 -10.08 17.87
N SER A 395 28.50 -9.18 16.91
CA SER A 395 28.97 -9.55 15.57
C SER A 395 30.46 -9.87 15.60
N LEU A 396 30.84 -10.97 14.95
CA LEU A 396 32.21 -11.38 14.69
C LEU A 396 32.60 -11.11 13.22
N ILE A 397 31.74 -10.43 12.46
CA ILE A 397 32.03 -10.00 11.10
C ILE A 397 33.04 -8.85 11.16
N ASN A 398 34.12 -8.96 10.40
CA ASN A 398 35.08 -7.88 10.26
C ASN A 398 34.43 -6.68 9.55
N THR A 399 34.47 -5.52 10.18
CA THR A 399 34.00 -4.27 9.59
C THR A 399 34.87 -3.87 8.41
N THR A 400 34.24 -3.51 7.30
CA THR A 400 34.89 -2.95 6.12
C THR A 400 34.52 -1.47 5.99
N THR A 401 35.41 -0.68 5.40
CA THR A 401 35.14 0.74 5.13
C THR A 401 34.43 0.88 3.79
N SER A 402 33.34 1.63 3.76
CA SER A 402 32.63 1.99 2.53
C SER A 402 32.99 3.40 2.08
N THR A 403 33.18 3.61 0.78
CA THR A 403 33.37 4.94 0.21
C THR A 403 32.04 5.64 0.02
N ALA A 404 31.95 6.91 0.39
CA ALA A 404 30.79 7.73 0.07
C ALA A 404 30.72 8.01 -1.44
N ILE A 405 29.67 7.51 -2.10
CA ILE A 405 29.26 7.93 -3.44
C ILE A 405 28.12 8.94 -3.30
N ASN A 406 28.06 10.01 -4.09
CA ASN A 406 26.97 10.96 -3.93
C ASN A 406 26.75 11.87 -5.16
N HIS A 407 25.49 12.17 -5.46
CA HIS A 407 25.05 13.05 -6.54
C HIS A 407 24.25 14.25 -5.98
N PHE A 408 24.87 15.02 -5.08
CA PHE A 408 24.36 16.34 -4.67
C PHE A 408 24.95 17.41 -5.58
N ASN A 409 24.08 18.12 -6.27
CA ASN A 409 24.44 19.15 -7.23
C ASN A 409 23.40 20.30 -7.19
N CYS A 410 23.21 20.87 -6.01
CA CYS A 410 22.43 22.08 -5.79
C CYS A 410 23.21 23.06 -4.90
N SER A 411 22.93 24.35 -5.04
CA SER A 411 23.45 25.41 -4.18
C SER A 411 22.66 25.49 -2.88
N GLU A 412 23.29 26.05 -1.84
CA GLU A 412 22.56 26.54 -0.67
C GLU A 412 21.44 27.50 -1.09
N LYS A 413 20.36 27.50 -0.32
CA LYS A 413 19.15 28.28 -0.55
C LYS A 413 19.10 29.51 0.35
N ALA A 414 18.36 30.52 -0.08
CA ALA A 414 18.12 31.74 0.67
C ALA A 414 16.74 31.67 1.34
N VAL A 415 16.55 32.43 2.43
CA VAL A 415 15.25 32.47 3.15
C VAL A 415 14.09 32.82 2.21
N ALA A 416 14.31 33.75 1.27
CA ALA A 416 13.32 34.18 0.29
C ALA A 416 12.80 33.03 -0.62
N ASP A 417 13.58 31.97 -0.82
CA ASP A 417 13.15 30.82 -1.64
C ASP A 417 11.97 30.07 -0.98
N PHE A 418 11.88 30.14 0.35
CA PHE A 418 10.88 29.44 1.16
C PHE A 418 9.65 30.29 1.50
N GLU A 419 9.63 31.57 1.12
CA GLU A 419 8.49 32.46 1.36
C GLU A 419 7.30 32.11 0.44
N PHE A 420 6.10 32.10 1.03
CA PHE A 420 4.84 31.87 0.31
C PHE A 420 4.20 33.20 -0.06
N GLN A 421 4.59 33.73 -1.22
CA GLN A 421 4.02 34.96 -1.74
C GLN A 421 2.54 34.76 -2.09
N LEU A 422 1.68 35.62 -1.53
CA LEU A 422 0.26 35.66 -1.83
C LEU A 422 0.06 36.23 -3.24
N ASN A 423 -0.02 35.34 -4.23
CA ASN A 423 -0.32 35.72 -5.61
C ASN A 423 -1.83 35.97 -5.76
N ARG A 424 -2.20 37.24 -5.96
CA ARG A 424 -3.56 37.65 -6.27
C ARG A 424 -3.79 37.55 -7.78
N PHE A 425 -4.79 36.78 -8.20
CA PHE A 425 -5.20 36.71 -9.60
C PHE A 425 -6.38 37.66 -9.79
N GLY A 426 -6.19 38.75 -10.53
CA GLY A 426 -7.27 39.70 -10.85
C GLY A 426 -7.13 41.06 -10.17
N ALA A 427 -8.01 41.99 -10.57
CA ALA A 427 -8.03 43.38 -10.10
C ALA A 427 -9.04 43.62 -8.95
N ALA A 428 -9.90 42.63 -8.66
CA ALA A 428 -10.95 42.70 -7.65
C ALA A 428 -10.68 41.72 -6.50
N ASP A 429 -11.04 42.10 -5.27
CA ASP A 429 -10.74 41.29 -4.08
C ASP A 429 -11.48 39.93 -4.05
N GLU A 430 -12.57 39.80 -4.84
CA GLU A 430 -13.42 38.61 -4.95
C GLU A 430 -12.88 37.54 -5.92
N GLU A 431 -11.85 37.84 -6.73
CA GLU A 431 -11.17 36.86 -7.62
C GLU A 431 -9.94 36.20 -6.94
N ASN A 432 -9.68 36.53 -5.66
CA ASN A 432 -8.53 36.07 -4.90
C ASN A 432 -8.65 34.62 -4.39
N ILE A 433 -7.51 34.05 -3.99
CA ILE A 433 -7.41 32.74 -3.35
C ILE A 433 -8.25 32.73 -2.05
N GLU A 434 -9.46 32.17 -2.10
CA GLU A 434 -10.29 31.97 -0.92
C GLU A 434 -9.77 30.83 -0.03
N GLN A 435 -9.15 29.82 -0.65
CA GLN A 435 -8.73 28.57 -0.01
C GLN A 435 -7.36 28.11 -0.50
N VAL A 436 -6.60 27.51 0.41
CA VAL A 436 -5.27 26.93 0.18
C VAL A 436 -5.37 25.41 0.36
N TYR A 437 -4.79 24.65 -0.57
CA TYR A 437 -4.64 23.21 -0.39
C TYR A 437 -3.58 22.92 0.67
N VAL A 438 -3.93 22.06 1.62
CA VAL A 438 -3.04 21.62 2.70
C VAL A 438 -3.01 20.09 2.66
N VAL A 439 -1.80 19.52 2.77
CA VAL A 439 -1.59 18.08 2.92
C VAL A 439 -1.84 17.72 4.39
N GLU A 440 -2.77 16.82 4.68
CA GLU A 440 -2.96 16.33 6.05
C GLU A 440 -2.25 14.98 6.23
N ALA A 441 -1.21 14.98 7.07
CA ALA A 441 -0.50 13.76 7.44
C ALA A 441 -1.29 12.96 8.49
N LEU A 442 -1.21 11.63 8.39
CA LEU A 442 -1.84 10.70 9.33
C LEU A 442 -0.75 9.83 9.97
N ASP A 443 -0.66 9.84 11.30
CA ASP A 443 0.39 9.10 12.02
C ASP A 443 0.25 7.59 11.78
N GLY A 444 1.37 6.94 11.45
CA GLY A 444 1.42 5.50 11.13
C GLY A 444 0.76 5.10 9.80
N GLN A 445 0.45 6.03 8.91
CA GLN A 445 -0.13 5.74 7.59
C GLN A 445 0.66 6.39 6.45
N LEU A 446 0.63 5.75 5.27
CA LEU A 446 1.27 6.27 4.05
C LEU A 446 0.35 7.22 3.28
N ILE A 447 -0.97 7.03 3.41
CA ILE A 447 -1.99 7.89 2.79
C ILE A 447 -2.08 9.25 3.48
N THR A 448 -2.54 10.24 2.73
CA THR A 448 -2.75 11.62 3.19
C THR A 448 -4.14 12.09 2.81
N ASN A 449 -4.74 12.99 3.59
CA ASN A 449 -5.97 13.65 3.17
C ASN A 449 -5.67 14.94 2.41
N LYS A 450 -6.55 15.25 1.47
CA LYS A 450 -6.61 16.53 0.75
C LYS A 450 -7.56 17.47 1.48
N ILE A 451 -7.03 18.48 2.17
CA ILE A 451 -7.85 19.48 2.86
C ILE A 451 -7.72 20.85 2.20
N LYS A 452 -8.80 21.64 2.29
CA LYS A 452 -8.83 23.05 1.87
C LYS A 452 -9.02 23.91 3.11
N GLU A 453 -8.04 24.76 3.40
CA GLU A 453 -8.12 25.72 4.49
C GLU A 453 -8.38 27.12 3.93
N PRO A 454 -9.32 27.90 4.49
CA PRO A 454 -9.54 29.26 4.04
C PRO A 454 -8.26 30.08 4.27
N ILE A 455 -7.98 31.07 3.41
CA ILE A 455 -6.79 31.94 3.58
C ILE A 455 -6.80 32.65 4.95
N THR A 456 -7.98 32.87 5.54
CA THR A 456 -8.17 33.42 6.90
C THR A 456 -7.72 32.48 8.03
N SER A 457 -7.41 31.21 7.73
CA SER A 457 -6.71 30.33 8.66
C SER A 457 -5.22 30.71 8.84
N PHE A 458 -4.68 31.56 7.98
CA PHE A 458 -3.29 32.03 8.00
C PHE A 458 -3.21 33.53 8.30
N SER A 459 -2.08 33.99 8.84
CA SER A 459 -1.75 35.42 8.81
C SER A 459 -0.98 35.73 7.53
N VAL A 460 -1.12 36.96 7.03
CA VAL A 460 -0.38 37.46 5.87
C VAL A 460 0.35 38.72 6.30
N GLU A 461 1.67 38.69 6.20
CA GLU A 461 2.57 39.78 6.57
C GLU A 461 3.41 40.16 5.35
N ASP A 462 3.37 41.43 4.95
CA ASP A 462 4.06 41.95 3.75
C ASP A 462 3.80 41.14 2.46
N GLY A 463 2.58 40.60 2.33
CA GLY A 463 2.19 39.77 1.18
C GLY A 463 2.65 38.32 1.27
N ILE A 464 3.31 37.92 2.36
CA ILE A 464 3.79 36.55 2.60
C ILE A 464 2.81 35.85 3.56
N ILE A 465 2.30 34.70 3.13
CA ILE A 465 1.44 33.84 3.94
C ILE A 465 2.30 33.16 5.01
N GLN A 466 2.02 33.39 6.28
CA GLN A 466 2.72 32.81 7.43
C GLN A 466 2.06 31.49 7.86
N THR A 467 2.81 30.62 8.52
CA THR A 467 2.28 29.40 9.15
C THR A 467 1.30 29.73 10.28
N ASN A 468 0.47 28.77 10.67
CA ASN A 468 -0.36 28.84 11.87
C ASN A 468 -0.09 27.63 12.78
N THR A 469 0.90 27.75 13.67
CA THR A 469 1.30 26.66 14.57
C THR A 469 0.24 26.27 15.61
N THR A 470 -0.76 27.12 15.85
CA THR A 470 -1.88 26.81 16.74
C THR A 470 -2.89 25.86 16.07
N LYS A 471 -3.17 26.08 14.78
CA LYS A 471 -3.96 25.17 13.94
C LYS A 471 -3.14 24.05 13.29
N ASP A 472 -1.83 24.05 13.53
CA ASP A 472 -0.85 23.16 12.93
C ASP A 472 -0.83 23.21 11.40
N LEU A 473 -0.80 24.43 10.84
CA LEU A 473 -0.64 24.66 9.41
C LEU A 473 0.79 25.14 9.17
N LEU A 474 1.67 24.24 8.74
CA LEU A 474 3.11 24.46 8.61
C LEU A 474 3.52 24.54 7.14
N TYR A 475 4.69 25.11 6.88
CA TYR A 475 5.29 25.02 5.54
C TYR A 475 5.82 23.61 5.31
N MET A 476 5.65 23.12 4.08
CA MET A 476 6.32 21.94 3.56
C MET A 476 6.95 22.28 2.20
N VAL A 477 8.19 21.85 2.00
CA VAL A 477 8.93 22.13 0.77
C VAL A 477 9.66 20.91 0.24
N VAL A 478 9.91 20.89 -1.07
CA VAL A 478 10.84 19.98 -1.72
C VAL A 478 11.86 20.80 -2.52
N VAL A 479 13.14 20.49 -2.30
CA VAL A 479 14.28 21.10 -2.99
C VAL A 479 14.95 20.05 -3.85
N ASN A 480 15.03 20.31 -5.16
CA ASN A 480 15.74 19.46 -6.08
C ASN A 480 17.23 19.41 -5.69
N ARG A 481 17.74 18.21 -5.42
CA ARG A 481 19.14 18.02 -5.00
C ARG A 481 20.09 17.71 -6.16
N TYR A 482 19.55 17.37 -7.33
CA TYR A 482 20.30 16.90 -8.49
C TYR A 482 20.71 18.03 -9.45
N ASN A 483 20.00 19.16 -9.38
CA ASN A 483 20.30 20.40 -10.08
C ASN A 483 19.66 21.59 -9.36
N ASP A 484 20.13 22.80 -9.63
CA ASP A 484 19.47 24.00 -9.12
C ASP A 484 18.15 24.26 -9.84
N ALA A 485 17.05 24.13 -9.09
CA ALA A 485 15.69 24.41 -9.51
C ALA A 485 14.95 25.22 -8.44
N PRO A 486 13.83 25.88 -8.79
CA PRO A 486 12.96 26.53 -7.81
C PRO A 486 12.49 25.58 -6.71
N VAL A 487 12.33 26.08 -5.48
CA VAL A 487 11.81 25.30 -4.36
C VAL A 487 10.31 25.08 -4.52
N ALA A 488 9.89 23.82 -4.56
CA ALA A 488 8.48 23.44 -4.55
C ALA A 488 7.92 23.58 -3.13
N LYS A 489 6.68 24.04 -3.02
CA LYS A 489 6.12 24.61 -1.80
C LYS A 489 4.64 24.25 -1.64
N CYS A 490 4.25 23.78 -0.46
CA CYS A 490 2.84 23.68 -0.05
C CYS A 490 2.70 23.82 1.48
N PHE A 491 1.47 23.73 1.98
CA PHE A 491 1.21 23.66 3.42
C PHE A 491 0.94 22.23 3.84
N VAL A 492 1.26 21.91 5.09
CA VAL A 492 1.01 20.60 5.71
C VAL A 492 0.39 20.75 7.09
N LYS A 493 -0.39 19.74 7.49
CA LYS A 493 -1.03 19.62 8.80
C LYS A 493 -0.70 18.28 9.47
N ASN A 494 -0.78 18.25 10.80
CA ASN A 494 -0.52 17.14 11.71
C ASN A 494 0.98 16.79 11.90
N PHE A 495 1.89 17.69 11.54
CA PHE A 495 3.30 17.57 11.92
C PHE A 495 3.60 18.12 13.32
N GLY A 496 2.79 19.07 13.81
CA GLY A 496 2.74 19.53 15.19
C GLY A 496 3.82 20.51 15.64
N LEU A 497 4.83 20.80 14.81
CA LEU A 497 5.95 21.67 15.19
C LEU A 497 5.46 23.06 15.62
N LYS A 498 5.87 23.50 16.80
CA LYS A 498 5.54 24.82 17.37
C LYS A 498 6.59 25.88 17.08
N GLU A 499 7.81 25.44 16.78
CA GLU A 499 8.93 26.24 16.34
C GLU A 499 9.87 25.38 15.50
N GLY A 500 10.82 26.01 14.81
CA GLY A 500 11.88 25.29 14.13
C GLY A 500 11.45 24.57 12.86
N ALA A 501 12.32 23.68 12.39
CA ALA A 501 12.10 22.87 11.20
C ALA A 501 12.87 21.55 11.26
N ILE A 502 12.41 20.59 10.47
CA ILE A 502 13.11 19.34 10.17
C ILE A 502 13.27 19.19 8.65
N ALA A 503 14.37 18.57 8.22
CA ALA A 503 14.63 18.27 6.81
C ALA A 503 15.28 16.89 6.64
N SER A 504 15.06 16.28 5.48
CA SER A 504 15.57 14.95 5.12
C SER A 504 15.89 14.90 3.64
N SER A 505 17.01 14.26 3.26
CA SER A 505 17.24 13.81 1.88
C SER A 505 16.84 12.36 1.63
N VAL A 506 16.30 11.69 2.64
CA VAL A 506 15.57 10.43 2.50
C VAL A 506 14.11 10.81 2.31
N ALA A 507 13.67 10.86 1.05
CA ALA A 507 12.32 11.23 0.63
C ALA A 507 11.88 10.31 -0.52
N HIS A 508 10.98 9.36 -0.24
CA HIS A 508 10.59 8.35 -1.23
C HIS A 508 9.96 8.99 -2.49
N ASP A 509 10.33 8.65 -3.72
CA ASP A 509 11.46 7.80 -4.14
C ASP A 509 12.52 8.55 -4.95
N SER A 510 12.26 9.79 -5.36
CA SER A 510 13.28 10.63 -6.00
C SER A 510 14.36 11.11 -5.05
N HIS A 511 14.12 11.07 -3.73
CA HIS A 511 15.10 11.42 -2.70
C HIS A 511 15.65 12.85 -2.82
N ASN A 512 14.82 13.77 -3.30
CA ASN A 512 15.05 15.21 -3.15
C ASN A 512 15.03 15.60 -1.66
N ILE A 513 15.47 16.81 -1.32
CA ILE A 513 15.41 17.26 0.07
C ILE A 513 13.97 17.68 0.36
N ILE A 514 13.35 17.07 1.34
CA ILE A 514 12.01 17.44 1.83
C ILE A 514 12.13 18.03 3.23
N ALA A 515 11.36 19.08 3.53
CA ALA A 515 11.41 19.74 4.83
C ALA A 515 10.05 20.26 5.27
N VAL A 516 9.82 20.28 6.59
CA VAL A 516 8.65 20.89 7.23
C VAL A 516 9.12 21.82 8.34
N GLY A 517 8.48 22.99 8.45
CA GLY A 517 8.89 23.98 9.43
C GLY A 517 7.83 25.01 9.78
N ALA A 518 7.99 25.58 10.98
CA ALA A 518 7.13 26.63 11.51
C ALA A 518 7.43 28.01 10.92
N ASP A 519 8.61 28.22 10.33
CA ASP A 519 8.99 29.50 9.73
C ASP A 519 10.05 29.30 8.63
N ALA A 520 10.15 30.27 7.71
CA ALA A 520 11.04 30.18 6.55
C ALA A 520 12.53 30.20 6.92
N VAL A 521 12.90 30.84 8.04
CA VAL A 521 14.31 30.96 8.47
C VAL A 521 14.82 29.60 8.96
N SER A 522 14.08 28.98 9.87
CA SER A 522 14.39 27.64 10.39
C SER A 522 14.40 26.60 9.28
N LEU A 523 13.45 26.69 8.35
CA LEU A 523 13.31 25.75 7.24
C LEU A 523 14.45 25.89 6.22
N CYS A 524 14.85 27.12 5.89
CA CYS A 524 16.06 27.39 5.11
C CYS A 524 17.32 26.82 5.77
N HIS A 525 17.46 27.03 7.07
CA HIS A 525 18.61 26.54 7.82
C HIS A 525 18.69 25.00 7.82
N ALA A 526 17.59 24.32 8.14
CA ALA A 526 17.52 22.86 8.12
C ALA A 526 17.87 22.28 6.73
N VAL A 527 17.30 22.84 5.66
CA VAL A 527 17.63 22.42 4.28
C VAL A 527 19.12 22.60 3.98
N ASN A 528 19.70 23.74 4.33
CA ASN A 528 21.12 24.01 4.06
C ASN A 528 22.06 23.09 4.85
N LEU A 529 21.70 22.70 6.08
CA LEU A 529 22.44 21.68 6.83
C LEU A 529 22.50 20.33 6.09
N VAL A 530 21.38 19.91 5.47
CA VAL A 530 21.34 18.70 4.62
C VAL A 530 22.20 18.88 3.37
N ILE A 531 22.15 20.05 2.71
CA ILE A 531 22.99 20.34 1.52
C ILE A 531 24.48 20.27 1.88
N GLN A 532 24.89 20.90 2.98
CA GLN A 532 26.27 20.92 3.46
C GLN A 532 26.78 19.52 3.82
N ALA A 533 25.94 18.70 4.46
CA ALA A 533 26.21 17.30 4.76
C ALA A 533 26.23 16.40 3.50
N LYS A 534 25.77 16.92 2.36
CA LYS A 534 25.49 16.17 1.13
C LYS A 534 24.51 15.03 1.38
N GLY A 535 23.47 15.34 2.13
CA GLY A 535 22.42 14.42 2.51
C GLY A 535 22.53 13.95 3.95
N GLY A 536 21.38 13.56 4.50
CA GLY A 536 21.19 13.38 5.92
C GLY A 536 19.79 13.76 6.36
N VAL A 537 19.63 13.80 7.67
CA VAL A 537 18.49 14.42 8.34
C VAL A 537 18.98 15.54 9.24
N SER A 538 18.20 16.61 9.36
CA SER A 538 18.51 17.77 10.20
C SER A 538 17.29 18.23 10.99
N ALA A 539 17.52 18.78 12.19
CA ALA A 539 16.54 19.49 12.99
C ALA A 539 17.13 20.82 13.44
N VAL A 540 16.34 21.88 13.34
CA VAL A 540 16.73 23.23 13.77
C VAL A 540 15.62 23.75 14.68
N SER A 541 15.98 24.08 15.92
CA SER A 541 15.11 24.77 16.88
C SER A 541 15.58 26.22 17.05
N ARG A 542 14.96 26.98 17.96
CA ARG A 542 15.45 28.33 18.28
C ARG A 542 16.80 28.35 19.00
N MET A 543 17.17 27.27 19.69
CA MET A 543 18.31 27.24 20.63
C MET A 543 19.38 26.20 20.27
N ASP A 544 19.05 25.22 19.44
CA ASP A 544 19.88 24.06 19.13
C ASP A 544 19.67 23.61 17.68
N GLU A 545 20.65 22.90 17.14
CA GLU A 545 20.61 22.26 15.82
C GLU A 545 21.26 20.87 15.89
N LYS A 546 20.77 19.96 15.07
CA LYS A 546 21.32 18.60 14.95
C LYS A 546 21.32 18.17 13.48
N VAL A 547 22.33 17.39 13.12
CA VAL A 547 22.47 16.78 11.80
C VAL A 547 22.95 15.34 11.96
N VAL A 548 22.29 14.41 11.27
CA VAL A 548 22.80 13.05 11.06
C VAL A 548 23.20 12.95 9.58
N PRO A 549 24.51 13.04 9.26
CA PRO A 549 24.96 13.02 7.88
C PRO A 549 24.79 11.63 7.27
N LEU A 550 24.29 11.58 6.03
CA LEU A 550 24.09 10.36 5.25
C LEU A 550 24.81 10.48 3.90
N PRO A 551 26.15 10.58 3.88
CA PRO A 551 26.91 10.97 2.69
C PRO A 551 26.94 9.90 1.58
N VAL A 552 26.48 8.67 1.83
CA VAL A 552 26.33 7.64 0.80
C VAL A 552 24.97 7.82 0.13
N ALA A 553 25.00 8.36 -1.08
CA ALA A 553 23.87 8.71 -1.96
C ALA A 553 22.86 9.71 -1.33
N GLY A 554 23.24 10.35 -0.23
CA GLY A 554 22.32 11.13 0.59
C GLY A 554 21.31 10.29 1.37
N LEU A 555 21.56 8.99 1.56
CA LEU A 555 20.62 8.01 2.11
C LEU A 555 21.19 7.16 3.24
N MET A 556 22.49 6.88 3.21
CA MET A 556 23.15 6.01 4.19
C MET A 556 24.43 6.66 4.74
N SER A 557 24.85 6.21 5.93
CA SER A 557 26.15 6.55 6.50
C SER A 557 27.11 5.36 6.43
N PRO A 558 28.40 5.56 6.17
CA PRO A 558 29.42 4.52 6.28
C PRO A 558 29.87 4.29 7.74
N ASP A 559 29.35 5.06 8.70
CA ASP A 559 29.68 4.94 10.12
C ASP A 559 29.04 3.71 10.77
N ASP A 560 29.44 3.45 12.01
CA ASP A 560 28.87 2.39 12.84
C ASP A 560 27.36 2.55 13.03
N GLY A 561 26.60 1.50 12.71
CA GLY A 561 25.14 1.52 12.72
C GLY A 561 24.53 1.84 14.10
N TYR A 562 25.17 1.45 15.20
CA TYR A 562 24.69 1.78 16.55
C TYR A 562 24.87 3.26 16.86
N LYS A 563 25.98 3.87 16.42
CA LYS A 563 26.18 5.33 16.55
C LYS A 563 25.19 6.11 15.71
N VAL A 564 24.92 5.65 14.49
CA VAL A 564 23.91 6.27 13.61
C VAL A 564 22.52 6.16 14.23
N ALA A 565 22.19 5.02 14.83
CA ALA A 565 20.94 4.83 15.58
C ALA A 565 20.82 5.78 16.77
N GLU A 566 21.86 5.93 17.59
CA GLU A 566 21.86 6.87 18.72
C GLU A 566 21.68 8.32 18.25
N ALA A 567 22.40 8.71 17.19
CA ALA A 567 22.28 10.05 16.60
C ALA A 567 20.87 10.29 16.04
N TYR A 568 20.29 9.28 15.37
CA TYR A 568 18.92 9.33 14.87
C TYR A 568 17.89 9.44 16.01
N SER A 569 18.02 8.64 17.07
CA SER A 569 17.13 8.78 18.24
C SER A 569 17.24 10.15 18.90
N SER A 570 18.45 10.76 18.92
CA SER A 570 18.63 12.11 19.44
C SER A 570 17.94 13.18 18.58
N ILE A 571 17.98 13.06 17.26
CA ILE A 571 17.37 14.04 16.35
C ILE A 571 15.85 13.89 16.28
N ASP A 572 15.34 12.66 16.38
CA ASP A 572 13.91 12.36 16.52
C ASP A 572 13.35 12.95 17.82
N ALA A 573 14.06 12.78 18.95
CA ALA A 573 13.68 13.39 20.22
C ALA A 573 13.61 14.92 20.14
N MET A 574 14.50 15.55 19.37
CA MET A 574 14.48 17.00 19.15
C MET A 574 13.23 17.44 18.36
N ALA A 575 12.83 16.70 17.32
CA ALA A 575 11.57 16.97 16.59
C ALA A 575 10.35 16.90 17.52
N LYS A 576 10.32 15.92 18.44
CA LYS A 576 9.29 15.79 19.47
C LYS A 576 9.31 16.94 20.48
N GLN A 577 10.50 17.40 20.89
CA GLN A 577 10.65 18.58 21.76
C GLN A 577 10.16 19.87 21.10
N MET A 578 10.32 20.00 19.77
CA MET A 578 9.75 21.11 19.01
C MET A 578 8.22 21.03 18.85
N GLY A 579 7.59 19.93 19.28
CA GLY A 579 6.14 19.79 19.40
C GLY A 579 5.50 18.71 18.54
N SER A 580 6.28 17.95 17.75
CA SER A 580 5.71 16.92 16.88
C SER A 580 5.07 15.78 17.70
N PRO A 581 3.79 15.44 17.45
CA PRO A 581 3.13 14.31 18.09
C PRO A 581 3.37 12.97 17.38
N LEU A 582 4.01 13.00 16.20
CA LEU A 582 4.18 11.84 15.34
C LEU A 582 5.10 10.80 16.00
N ALA A 583 4.79 9.52 15.80
CA ALA A 583 5.64 8.44 16.29
C ALA A 583 7.03 8.46 15.62
N ALA A 584 7.05 8.70 14.30
CA ALA A 584 8.24 8.74 13.45
C ALA A 584 8.20 9.92 12.45
N PRO A 585 8.43 11.17 12.90
CA PRO A 585 8.30 12.40 12.09
C PRO A 585 9.08 12.37 10.77
N TYR A 586 10.32 11.85 10.75
CA TYR A 586 11.12 11.78 9.53
C TYR A 586 10.61 10.74 8.53
N MET A 587 10.03 9.63 9.00
CA MET A 587 9.43 8.64 8.10
C MET A 587 8.17 9.19 7.46
N THR A 588 7.29 9.80 8.27
CA THR A 588 6.09 10.48 7.77
C THR A 588 6.47 11.53 6.74
N LEU A 589 7.52 12.32 7.01
CA LEU A 589 8.06 13.31 6.08
C LEU A 589 8.53 12.67 4.77
N SER A 590 9.25 11.55 4.82
CA SER A 590 9.74 10.85 3.63
C SER A 590 8.61 10.49 2.66
N PHE A 591 7.46 10.04 3.19
CA PHE A 591 6.29 9.65 2.39
C PHE A 591 5.43 10.83 1.91
N MET A 592 5.71 12.07 2.33
CA MET A 592 5.03 13.25 1.76
C MET A 592 5.49 13.55 0.33
N GLY A 593 6.63 12.99 -0.09
CA GLY A 593 7.15 13.08 -1.46
C GLY A 593 6.74 11.94 -2.39
N LEU A 594 6.12 10.87 -1.89
CA LEU A 594 5.87 9.65 -2.65
C LEU A 594 4.59 9.75 -3.49
N LEU A 595 4.73 10.10 -4.76
CA LEU A 595 3.62 10.49 -5.65
C LEU A 595 2.66 9.38 -6.04
N VAL A 596 3.06 8.12 -5.89
CA VAL A 596 2.21 6.95 -6.23
C VAL A 596 1.20 6.60 -5.13
N ILE A 597 1.18 7.37 -4.03
CA ILE A 597 0.24 7.18 -2.92
C ILE A 597 -0.70 8.40 -2.80
N PRO A 598 -2.04 8.21 -2.72
CA PRO A 598 -3.01 9.30 -2.60
C PRO A 598 -3.00 10.00 -1.22
N HIS A 599 -3.65 11.16 -1.04
CA HIS A 599 -4.32 12.00 -2.04
C HIS A 599 -3.45 13.17 -2.53
N LEU A 600 -2.79 13.92 -1.64
CA LEU A 600 -1.90 15.04 -2.01
C LEU A 600 -0.46 14.78 -1.55
N LYS A 601 0.49 15.02 -2.45
CA LYS A 601 1.93 14.87 -2.22
C LYS A 601 2.68 16.07 -2.79
N LEU A 602 3.94 16.25 -2.41
CA LEU A 602 4.78 17.33 -2.92
C LEU A 602 5.99 16.75 -3.65
N SER A 603 6.12 17.04 -4.94
CA SER A 603 7.34 16.74 -5.69
C SER A 603 8.22 17.98 -5.82
N ASP A 604 9.43 17.84 -6.38
CA ASP A 604 10.28 18.99 -6.72
C ASP A 604 9.69 19.85 -7.85
N MET A 605 8.67 19.35 -8.57
CA MET A 605 7.97 20.07 -9.63
C MET A 605 6.70 20.80 -9.12
N GLY A 606 6.21 20.48 -7.92
CA GLY A 606 5.06 21.16 -7.32
C GLY A 606 4.14 20.24 -6.53
N LEU A 607 3.02 20.81 -6.06
CA LEU A 607 1.97 20.05 -5.38
C LEU A 607 1.31 19.11 -6.38
N PHE A 608 1.20 17.85 -6.01
CA PHE A 608 0.70 16.77 -6.85
C PHE A 608 -0.55 16.15 -6.26
N ASP A 609 -1.54 15.92 -7.11
CA ASP A 609 -2.79 15.24 -6.80
C ASP A 609 -2.69 13.79 -7.32
N GLY A 610 -2.58 12.84 -6.38
CA GLY A 610 -2.46 11.42 -6.68
C GLY A 610 -3.74 10.80 -7.23
N ASP A 611 -4.91 11.40 -6.96
CA ASP A 611 -6.19 10.91 -7.49
C ASP A 611 -6.36 11.31 -8.95
N ALA A 612 -6.11 12.59 -9.25
CA ALA A 612 -6.20 13.13 -10.60
C ALA A 612 -4.93 12.91 -11.43
N PHE A 613 -3.86 12.40 -10.80
CA PHE A 613 -2.55 12.13 -11.36
C PHE A 613 -1.95 13.33 -12.13
N ARG A 614 -1.97 14.51 -11.50
CA ARG A 614 -1.50 15.78 -12.09
C ARG A 614 -0.98 16.77 -11.04
N LEU A 615 -0.18 17.73 -11.48
CA LEU A 615 0.19 18.89 -10.66
C LEU A 615 -1.03 19.82 -10.46
N VAL A 616 -1.12 20.43 -9.28
CA VAL A 616 -2.24 21.29 -8.83
C VAL A 616 -1.99 22.76 -9.13
#